data_AF-A0A266N844-F1
#
_entry.id   AF-A0A266N844-F1
#
_cell.length_a   1.000
_cell.length_b   1.000
_cell.length_c   1.000
_cell.angle_alpha   90.00
_cell.angle_beta   90.00
_cell.angle_gamma   90.00
#
_symmetry.space_group_name_H-M   'P 1'
#
loop_
_entity.id
_entity.type
_entity.pdbx_description
1 polymer ?
#
loop_
_entity_poly.entity_id
_entity_poly.type
_entity_poly.pdbx_seq_one_letter_code
_entity_poly.pdbx_strand_id
1 'polypeptide(L)'
;MIVVIKVAHNDDGEGAFTIFSTQQLFGHDCVPLDVTGIQKFAVLWEGQPDTRVIELIEQSIILNLLSPVKLLNASKGMLVVVYDDVLVGESFELFHLGWEEIAAGVMYDDWTVLLIKDVAAGLGFDGGRIFRKFVRDILDDNEIGIFEFTPKMFLFNDDWTPEKVFGPPTDEEPEAEPEQLRDGPDLFDEDLDSWRETANGSKPIP
;
A
#
# COMPACT_ATOMS: atom_id res chain seq x y z
N MET A 1 -2.50 4.18 7.46
CA MET A 1 -3.73 3.97 8.25
C MET A 1 -4.69 3.20 7.37
N ILE A 2 -5.10 2.01 7.79
CA ILE A 2 -6.09 1.20 7.06
C ILE A 2 -7.47 1.51 7.63
N VAL A 3 -8.38 2.09 6.84
CA VAL A 3 -9.80 2.22 7.23
C VAL A 3 -10.54 0.98 6.77
N VAL A 4 -11.35 0.40 7.66
CA VAL A 4 -12.01 -0.91 7.48
C VAL A 4 -13.53 -0.72 7.60
N ILE A 5 -14.27 -0.96 6.52
CA ILE A 5 -15.74 -1.03 6.55
C ILE A 5 -16.15 -2.48 6.31
N LYS A 6 -16.76 -3.12 7.31
CA LYS A 6 -17.27 -4.49 7.20
C LYS A 6 -18.74 -4.47 6.81
N VAL A 7 -19.08 -5.17 5.73
CA VAL A 7 -20.46 -5.35 5.28
C VAL A 7 -20.81 -6.84 5.36
N ALA A 8 -21.73 -7.17 6.25
CA ALA A 8 -22.29 -8.52 6.35
C ALA A 8 -23.45 -8.65 5.35
N HIS A 9 -23.44 -9.72 4.54
CA HIS A 9 -24.37 -9.86 3.42
C HIS A 9 -25.51 -10.87 3.70
N ASN A 10 -25.28 -11.92 4.48
CA ASN A 10 -26.34 -12.82 4.98
C ASN A 10 -25.97 -13.53 6.29
N ASP A 11 -26.94 -14.25 6.88
CA ASP A 11 -26.81 -14.98 8.15
C ASP A 11 -25.79 -16.15 8.08
N ASP A 12 -25.51 -16.65 6.87
CA ASP A 12 -24.52 -17.71 6.60
C ASP A 12 -23.09 -17.16 6.40
N GLY A 13 -22.92 -15.83 6.35
CA GLY A 13 -21.65 -15.16 6.07
C GLY A 13 -21.19 -15.22 4.61
N GLU A 14 -21.97 -15.78 3.69
CA GLU A 14 -21.68 -15.74 2.26
C GLU A 14 -21.81 -14.31 1.72
N GLY A 15 -20.83 -13.88 0.93
CA GLY A 15 -20.83 -12.54 0.37
C GLY A 15 -20.40 -11.45 1.36
N ALA A 16 -19.99 -11.81 2.57
CA ALA A 16 -19.39 -10.87 3.49
C ALA A 16 -18.11 -10.30 2.87
N PHE A 17 -17.99 -8.98 2.85
CA PHE A 17 -16.81 -8.31 2.35
C PHE A 17 -16.37 -7.19 3.28
N THR A 18 -15.11 -6.82 3.15
CA THR A 18 -14.51 -5.70 3.86
C THR A 18 -13.87 -4.77 2.85
N ILE A 19 -14.16 -3.47 2.93
CA ILE A 19 -13.45 -2.46 2.16
C ILE A 19 -12.29 -1.95 3.03
N PHE A 20 -11.10 -2.04 2.45
CA PHE A 20 -9.86 -1.51 2.99
C PHE A 20 -9.51 -0.23 2.25
N SER A 21 -9.01 0.76 2.97
CA SER A 21 -8.50 2.01 2.40
C SER A 21 -7.08 2.26 2.90
N THR A 22 -6.14 2.53 2.01
CA THR A 22 -4.76 2.86 2.37
C THR A 22 -4.21 3.99 1.49
N GLN A 23 -3.14 4.64 1.94
CA GLN A 23 -2.39 5.56 1.11
C GLN A 23 -1.75 4.79 -0.06
N GLN A 24 -1.68 5.44 -1.21
CA GLN A 24 -1.14 4.88 -2.42
C GLN A 24 -0.26 5.90 -3.14
N LEU A 25 0.89 5.45 -3.61
CA LEU A 25 1.89 6.23 -4.34
C LEU A 25 1.85 5.96 -5.84
N PHE A 26 1.22 4.86 -6.28
CA PHE A 26 1.18 4.44 -7.69
C PHE A 26 -0.25 4.48 -8.24
N GLY A 27 -0.39 4.89 -9.49
CA GLY A 27 -1.66 4.96 -10.21
C GLY A 27 -2.14 3.60 -10.75
N HIS A 28 -3.22 3.65 -11.53
CA HIS A 28 -3.89 2.49 -12.13
C HIS A 28 -3.01 1.71 -13.12
N ASP A 29 -1.94 2.32 -13.60
CA ASP A 29 -0.96 1.80 -14.56
C ASP A 29 0.39 1.42 -13.89
N CYS A 30 0.43 1.44 -12.55
CA CYS A 30 1.63 1.30 -11.73
C CYS A 30 2.69 2.40 -11.94
N VAL A 31 2.30 3.58 -12.43
CA VAL A 31 3.19 4.75 -12.52
C VAL A 31 3.08 5.59 -11.23
N PRO A 32 4.19 6.16 -10.71
CA PRO A 32 4.12 7.05 -9.57
C PRO A 32 3.17 8.22 -9.78
N LEU A 33 2.37 8.54 -8.75
CA LEU A 33 1.48 9.69 -8.73
C LEU A 33 2.24 10.95 -8.29
N ASP A 34 1.88 12.09 -8.88
CA ASP A 34 2.41 13.40 -8.48
C ASP A 34 1.93 13.85 -7.08
N VAL A 35 0.79 13.30 -6.64
CA VAL A 35 0.16 13.57 -5.36
C VAL A 35 -0.21 12.27 -4.66
N THR A 36 -0.23 12.27 -3.32
CA THR A 36 -0.62 11.08 -2.56
C THR A 36 -2.05 10.68 -2.91
N GLY A 37 -2.24 9.44 -3.34
CA GLY A 37 -3.54 8.84 -3.57
C GLY A 37 -4.05 8.07 -2.35
N ILE A 38 -5.32 7.71 -2.42
CA ILE A 38 -5.95 6.73 -1.54
C ILE A 38 -6.43 5.57 -2.42
N GLN A 39 -5.95 4.36 -2.14
CA GLN A 39 -6.51 3.16 -2.73
C GLN A 39 -7.56 2.57 -1.80
N LYS A 40 -8.77 2.39 -2.32
CA LYS A 40 -9.84 1.60 -1.71
C LYS A 40 -9.98 0.29 -2.48
N PHE A 41 -9.96 -0.83 -1.79
CA PHE A 41 -10.15 -2.15 -2.38
C PHE A 41 -10.98 -3.04 -1.46
N ALA A 42 -11.70 -3.98 -2.04
CA ALA A 42 -12.52 -4.92 -1.29
C ALA A 42 -11.80 -6.25 -1.07
N VAL A 43 -12.11 -6.92 0.03
CA VAL A 43 -11.78 -8.32 0.24
C VAL A 43 -13.08 -9.07 0.46
N LEU A 44 -13.36 -10.02 -0.43
CA LEU A 44 -14.52 -10.91 -0.33
C LEU A 44 -14.14 -12.16 0.47
N TRP A 45 -14.85 -12.39 1.57
CA TRP A 45 -14.62 -13.50 2.47
C TRP A 45 -15.53 -14.69 2.12
N GLU A 46 -14.96 -15.90 2.12
CA GLU A 46 -15.73 -17.15 2.06
C GLU A 46 -15.83 -17.74 3.48
N GLY A 47 -16.70 -17.15 4.31
CA GLY A 47 -16.90 -17.54 5.71
C GLY A 47 -16.21 -16.60 6.69
N GLN A 48 -15.32 -17.12 7.53
CA GLN A 48 -14.58 -16.30 8.49
C GLN A 48 -13.39 -15.59 7.81
N PRO A 49 -13.04 -14.35 8.23
CA PRO A 49 -11.86 -13.67 7.71
C PRO A 49 -10.60 -14.52 7.87
N ASP A 50 -9.89 -14.74 6.77
CA ASP A 50 -8.62 -15.47 6.75
C ASP A 50 -7.48 -14.47 7.00
N THR A 51 -6.78 -14.63 8.13
CA THR A 51 -5.68 -13.76 8.52
C THR A 51 -4.51 -13.79 7.53
N ARG A 52 -4.35 -14.87 6.76
CA ARG A 52 -3.31 -14.97 5.72
C ARG A 52 -3.53 -13.95 4.61
N VAL A 53 -4.78 -13.61 4.30
CA VAL A 53 -5.10 -12.55 3.32
C VAL A 53 -4.68 -11.18 3.85
N ILE A 54 -4.80 -10.95 5.16
CA ILE A 54 -4.37 -9.70 5.78
C ILE A 54 -2.85 -9.56 5.73
N GLU A 55 -2.11 -10.60 6.07
CA GLU A 55 -0.65 -10.63 5.94
C GLU A 55 -0.21 -10.36 4.50
N LEU A 56 -0.91 -10.96 3.54
CA LEU A 56 -0.68 -10.77 2.11
C LEU A 56 -0.88 -9.31 1.68
N ILE A 57 -1.97 -8.69 2.14
CA ILE A 57 -2.25 -7.27 1.92
C ILE A 57 -1.12 -6.41 2.49
N GLU A 58 -0.70 -6.66 3.72
CA GLU A 58 0.38 -5.91 4.37
C GLU A 58 1.69 -6.02 3.60
N GLN A 59 2.06 -7.23 3.16
CA GLN A 59 3.24 -7.45 2.31
C GLN A 59 3.13 -6.68 0.98
N SER A 60 1.98 -6.74 0.31
CA SER A 60 1.76 -6.02 -0.95
C SER A 60 1.85 -4.50 -0.79
N ILE A 61 1.47 -3.95 0.36
CA ILE A 61 1.63 -2.54 0.69
C ILE A 61 3.11 -2.21 0.88
N ILE A 62 3.85 -3.01 1.67
CA ILE A 62 5.28 -2.80 1.93
C ILE A 62 6.09 -2.85 0.63
N LEU A 63 5.73 -3.75 -0.28
CA LEU A 63 6.40 -3.94 -1.56
C LEU A 63 5.90 -3.00 -2.67
N ASN A 64 4.92 -2.13 -2.39
CA ASN A 64 4.27 -1.26 -3.38
C ASN A 64 3.61 -2.01 -4.56
N LEU A 65 3.12 -3.24 -4.33
CA LEU A 65 2.47 -4.10 -5.32
C LEU A 65 0.93 -4.09 -5.23
N LEU A 66 0.37 -3.36 -4.26
CA LEU A 66 -1.07 -3.27 -4.08
C LEU A 66 -1.77 -2.53 -5.24
N SER A 67 -1.10 -1.60 -5.91
CA SER A 67 -1.71 -0.94 -7.10
C SER A 67 -1.70 -1.91 -8.29
N PRO A 68 -2.78 -2.05 -9.08
CA PRO A 68 -4.06 -1.35 -9.01
C PRO A 68 -5.21 -2.31 -8.61
N VAL A 69 -5.04 -3.01 -7.49
CA VAL A 69 -6.03 -3.97 -6.98
C VAL A 69 -7.35 -3.30 -6.62
N LYS A 70 -8.45 -3.88 -7.10
CA LYS A 70 -9.83 -3.48 -6.78
C LYS A 70 -10.50 -4.46 -5.82
N LEU A 71 -10.26 -5.76 -6.00
CA LEU A 71 -10.85 -6.78 -5.14
C LEU A 71 -9.91 -7.97 -4.97
N LEU A 72 -9.87 -8.52 -3.75
CA LEU A 72 -9.21 -9.77 -3.43
C LEU A 72 -10.24 -10.81 -2.98
N ASN A 73 -10.02 -12.06 -3.37
CA ASN A 73 -10.76 -13.19 -2.83
C ASN A 73 -9.82 -14.39 -2.74
N ALA A 74 -9.68 -14.96 -1.54
CA ALA A 74 -8.93 -16.19 -1.34
C ALA A 74 -9.89 -17.32 -1.02
N SER A 75 -9.78 -18.43 -1.76
CA SER A 75 -10.57 -19.63 -1.53
C SER A 75 -9.81 -20.87 -1.99
N LYS A 76 -9.76 -21.89 -1.13
CA LYS A 76 -9.30 -23.25 -1.46
C LYS A 76 -7.95 -23.31 -2.21
N GLY A 77 -6.95 -22.56 -1.73
CA GLY A 77 -5.62 -22.53 -2.35
C GLY A 77 -5.52 -21.65 -3.60
N MET A 78 -6.52 -20.82 -3.87
CA MET A 78 -6.52 -19.85 -4.98
C MET A 78 -6.68 -18.44 -4.44
N LEU A 79 -5.85 -17.52 -4.93
CA LEU A 79 -5.96 -16.09 -4.70
C LEU A 79 -6.43 -15.42 -5.99
N VAL A 80 -7.66 -14.94 -5.99
CA VAL A 80 -8.21 -14.13 -7.08
C VAL A 80 -7.90 -12.66 -6.80
N VAL A 81 -7.24 -12.02 -7.76
CA VAL A 81 -6.92 -10.59 -7.71
C VAL A 81 -7.63 -9.91 -8.87
N VAL A 82 -8.63 -9.10 -8.55
CA VAL A 82 -9.27 -8.22 -9.51
C VAL A 82 -8.49 -6.92 -9.57
N TYR A 83 -8.05 -6.55 -10.77
CA TYR A 83 -7.22 -5.38 -11.01
C TYR A 83 -7.84 -4.47 -12.07
N ASP A 84 -7.41 -3.21 -12.08
CA ASP A 84 -7.85 -2.20 -13.04
C ASP A 84 -7.46 -2.56 -14.49
N ASP A 85 -8.41 -2.51 -15.42
CA ASP A 85 -8.20 -2.94 -16.81
C ASP A 85 -7.18 -2.12 -17.61
N VAL A 86 -6.87 -0.91 -17.11
CA VAL A 86 -5.83 -0.01 -17.63
C VAL A 86 -4.44 -0.62 -17.54
N LEU A 87 -4.19 -1.50 -16.56
CA LEU A 87 -2.89 -2.16 -16.41
C LEU A 87 -2.62 -3.15 -17.56
N VAL A 88 -1.57 -2.86 -18.33
CA VAL A 88 -1.17 -3.63 -19.51
C VAL A 88 0.35 -3.63 -19.68
N GLY A 89 0.86 -4.50 -20.57
CA GLY A 89 2.27 -4.48 -20.98
C GLY A 89 3.23 -4.93 -19.87
N GLU A 90 4.41 -4.33 -19.82
CA GLU A 90 5.47 -4.71 -18.88
C GLU A 90 5.06 -4.53 -17.41
N SER A 91 4.32 -3.46 -17.10
CA SER A 91 3.78 -3.23 -15.75
C SER A 91 2.87 -4.37 -15.30
N PHE A 92 2.08 -4.96 -16.21
CA PHE A 92 1.23 -6.11 -15.90
C PHE A 92 2.06 -7.36 -15.59
N GLU A 93 3.12 -7.64 -16.35
CA GLU A 93 3.96 -8.82 -16.11
C GLU A 93 4.67 -8.74 -14.76
N LEU A 94 5.18 -7.54 -14.40
CA LEU A 94 5.80 -7.32 -13.09
C LEU A 94 4.79 -7.42 -11.95
N PHE A 95 3.59 -6.85 -12.14
CA PHE A 95 2.49 -6.98 -11.18
C PHE A 95 2.12 -8.45 -10.97
N HIS A 96 1.98 -9.22 -12.06
CA HIS A 96 1.64 -10.63 -12.00
C HIS A 96 2.69 -11.44 -11.26
N LEU A 97 3.95 -11.29 -11.62
CA LEU A 97 5.06 -11.96 -10.95
C LEU A 97 5.13 -11.61 -9.46
N GLY A 98 4.92 -10.35 -9.10
CA GLY A 98 4.92 -9.91 -7.70
C GLY A 98 3.81 -10.57 -6.88
N TRP A 99 2.60 -10.70 -7.44
CA TRP A 99 1.51 -11.39 -6.75
C TRP A 99 1.73 -12.91 -6.67
N GLU A 100 2.33 -13.53 -7.69
CA GLU A 100 2.73 -14.94 -7.63
C GLU A 100 3.76 -15.19 -6.53
N GLU A 101 4.78 -14.33 -6.41
CA GLU A 101 5.81 -14.43 -5.37
C GLU A 101 5.21 -14.29 -3.97
N ILE A 102 4.34 -13.30 -3.78
CA ILE A 102 3.62 -13.09 -2.52
C ILE A 102 2.74 -14.31 -2.19
N ALA A 103 1.99 -14.83 -3.15
CA ALA A 103 1.08 -15.96 -2.94
C ALA A 103 1.80 -17.29 -2.68
N ALA A 104 3.01 -17.48 -3.24
CA ALA A 104 3.89 -18.60 -2.95
C ALA A 104 4.53 -18.52 -1.55
N GLY A 105 4.59 -17.32 -0.96
CA GLY A 105 5.11 -17.09 0.39
C GLY A 105 4.09 -17.31 1.51
N VAL A 106 2.85 -17.68 1.19
CA VAL A 106 1.77 -17.82 2.18
C VAL A 106 2.08 -18.98 3.13
N MET A 107 1.94 -18.72 4.44
CA MET A 107 2.24 -19.75 5.44
C MET A 107 1.32 -20.97 5.31
N TYR A 108 1.94 -22.15 5.26
CA TYR A 108 1.34 -23.49 5.28
C TYR A 108 0.55 -23.90 4.03
N ASP A 109 0.56 -23.12 2.94
CA ASP A 109 -0.15 -23.43 1.70
C ASP A 109 0.44 -22.65 0.52
N ASP A 110 0.44 -23.25 -0.67
CA ASP A 110 0.84 -22.53 -1.89
C ASP A 110 -0.42 -22.06 -2.60
N TRP A 111 -0.59 -20.74 -2.71
CA TRP A 111 -1.76 -20.18 -3.40
C TRP A 111 -1.48 -19.94 -4.87
N THR A 112 -2.36 -20.47 -5.73
CA THR A 112 -2.33 -20.14 -7.16
C THR A 112 -3.01 -18.80 -7.38
N VAL A 113 -2.31 -17.87 -8.04
CA VAL A 113 -2.84 -16.55 -8.37
C VAL A 113 -3.71 -16.63 -9.62
N LEU A 114 -4.87 -15.97 -9.57
CA LEU A 114 -5.75 -15.75 -10.70
C LEU A 114 -6.02 -14.26 -10.85
N LEU A 115 -5.40 -13.64 -11.86
CA LEU A 115 -5.63 -12.24 -12.18
C LEU A 115 -6.83 -12.08 -13.11
N ILE A 116 -7.75 -11.17 -12.75
CA ILE A 116 -8.95 -10.87 -13.54
C ILE A 116 -9.07 -9.36 -13.69
N LYS A 117 -9.22 -8.87 -14.94
CA LYS A 117 -9.57 -7.47 -15.17
C LYS A 117 -10.94 -7.16 -14.57
N ASP A 118 -11.09 -6.01 -13.95
CA ASP A 118 -12.37 -5.54 -13.38
C ASP A 118 -13.54 -5.56 -14.39
N VAL A 119 -13.29 -5.16 -15.64
CA VAL A 119 -14.29 -5.23 -16.73
C VAL A 119 -14.73 -6.66 -17.05
N ALA A 120 -13.92 -7.67 -16.73
CA ALA A 120 -14.23 -9.09 -16.93
C ALA A 120 -14.75 -9.79 -15.67
N ALA A 121 -14.62 -9.15 -14.49
CA ALA A 121 -15.01 -9.73 -13.23
C ALA A 121 -16.50 -10.11 -13.21
N GLY A 122 -16.82 -11.33 -12.78
CA GLY A 122 -18.20 -11.84 -12.70
C GLY A 122 -18.84 -12.24 -14.04
N LEU A 123 -18.18 -12.03 -15.19
CA LEU A 123 -18.68 -12.45 -16.50
C LEU A 123 -18.22 -13.86 -16.91
N GLY A 124 -17.12 -14.34 -16.35
CA GLY A 124 -16.51 -15.64 -16.64
C GLY A 124 -16.94 -16.77 -15.69
N PHE A 125 -16.29 -17.93 -15.82
CA PHE A 125 -16.40 -19.05 -14.87
C PHE A 125 -15.28 -19.03 -13.81
N ASP A 126 -14.48 -17.98 -13.80
CA ASP A 126 -13.31 -17.81 -12.94
C ASP A 126 -13.69 -17.41 -11.50
N GLY A 127 -12.80 -17.68 -10.55
CA GLY A 127 -12.91 -17.26 -9.14
C GLY A 127 -13.95 -17.99 -8.27
N GLY A 128 -14.72 -18.93 -8.82
CA GLY A 128 -15.66 -19.74 -8.05
C GLY A 128 -17.07 -19.14 -7.91
N ARG A 129 -17.97 -19.89 -7.26
CA ARG A 129 -19.42 -19.55 -7.23
C ARG A 129 -19.71 -18.27 -6.42
N ILE A 130 -19.10 -18.13 -5.25
CA ILE A 130 -19.33 -16.99 -4.35
C ILE A 130 -18.78 -15.73 -4.98
N PHE A 131 -17.52 -15.76 -5.44
CA PHE A 131 -16.91 -14.67 -6.20
C PHE A 131 -17.83 -14.15 -7.32
N ARG A 132 -18.24 -15.01 -8.25
CA ARG A 132 -19.07 -14.60 -9.38
C ARG A 132 -20.41 -14.00 -8.99
N LYS A 133 -20.97 -14.44 -7.86
CA LYS A 133 -22.26 -13.97 -7.38
C LYS A 133 -22.18 -12.54 -6.84
N PHE A 134 -21.07 -12.17 -6.18
CA PHE A 134 -20.99 -10.92 -5.42
C PHE A 134 -20.03 -9.89 -6.00
N VAL A 135 -19.09 -10.29 -6.86
CA VAL A 135 -18.02 -9.39 -7.34
C VAL A 135 -18.56 -8.17 -8.07
N ARG A 136 -19.62 -8.30 -8.88
CA ARG A 136 -20.22 -7.16 -9.59
C ARG A 136 -20.87 -6.18 -8.65
N ASP A 137 -21.76 -6.65 -7.79
CA ASP A 137 -22.41 -5.81 -6.77
C ASP A 137 -21.36 -5.06 -5.93
N ILE A 138 -20.27 -5.72 -5.54
CA ILE A 138 -19.20 -5.07 -4.77
C ILE A 138 -18.49 -3.98 -5.58
N LEU A 139 -18.11 -4.27 -6.83
CA LEU A 139 -17.40 -3.31 -7.67
C LEU A 139 -18.27 -2.14 -8.13
N ASP A 140 -19.56 -2.38 -8.39
CA ASP A 140 -20.47 -1.39 -8.96
C ASP A 140 -21.11 -0.49 -7.88
N ASP A 141 -21.41 -1.04 -6.68
CA ASP A 141 -22.10 -0.29 -5.62
C ASP A 141 -21.15 0.44 -4.65
N ASN A 142 -19.84 0.26 -4.79
CA ASN A 142 -18.86 0.84 -3.85
C ASN A 142 -17.78 1.65 -4.58
N GLU A 143 -17.29 2.68 -3.90
CA GLU A 143 -16.14 3.45 -4.37
C GLU A 143 -14.85 2.63 -4.20
N ILE A 144 -14.49 1.88 -5.23
CA ILE A 144 -13.28 1.05 -5.30
C ILE A 144 -12.33 1.60 -6.37
N GLY A 145 -11.03 1.55 -6.09
CA GLY A 145 -9.98 2.05 -6.97
C GLY A 145 -9.09 3.07 -6.27
N ILE A 146 -8.37 3.86 -7.06
CA ILE A 146 -7.42 4.85 -6.59
C ILE A 146 -8.03 6.23 -6.81
N PHE A 147 -7.98 7.05 -5.77
CA PHE A 147 -8.55 8.39 -5.75
C PHE A 147 -7.49 9.38 -5.29
N GLU A 148 -7.52 10.59 -5.83
CA GLU A 148 -6.70 11.67 -5.32
C GLU A 148 -7.10 11.99 -3.87
N PHE A 149 -6.10 12.12 -2.99
CA PHE A 149 -6.35 12.57 -1.64
C PHE A 149 -6.75 14.05 -1.66
N THR A 150 -8.00 14.34 -1.28
CA THR A 150 -8.47 15.73 -1.20
C THR A 150 -8.61 16.18 0.26
N PRO A 151 -8.39 17.47 0.58
CA PRO A 151 -8.53 17.97 1.95
C PRO A 151 -9.92 17.72 2.59
N LYS A 152 -10.96 17.57 1.75
CA LYS A 152 -12.32 17.23 2.20
C LYS A 152 -12.43 15.86 2.88
N MET A 153 -11.44 14.99 2.67
CA MET A 153 -11.36 13.68 3.31
C MET A 153 -10.81 13.74 4.76
N PHE A 154 -10.34 14.90 5.23
CA PHE A 154 -9.98 15.08 6.63
C PHE A 154 -11.24 15.16 7.51
N LEU A 155 -11.28 14.33 8.55
CA LEU A 155 -12.35 14.31 9.57
C LEU A 155 -12.56 15.66 10.28
N PHE A 156 -11.54 16.51 10.27
CA PHE A 156 -11.55 17.83 10.91
C PHE A 156 -11.35 18.96 9.91
N ASN A 157 -11.69 18.76 8.63
CA ASN A 157 -11.45 19.78 7.60
C ASN A 157 -12.09 21.14 7.97
N ASP A 158 -13.25 21.13 8.63
CA ASP A 158 -13.94 22.35 9.07
C ASP A 158 -13.33 22.96 10.37
N ASP A 159 -12.61 22.15 11.14
CA ASP A 159 -11.96 22.55 12.39
C ASP A 159 -10.47 22.88 12.22
N TRP A 160 -9.88 22.50 11.09
CA TRP A 160 -8.48 22.76 10.78
C TRP A 160 -8.33 24.15 10.15
N THR A 161 -7.76 25.07 10.92
CA THR A 161 -7.18 26.31 10.39
C THR A 161 -5.78 26.44 10.99
N PRO A 162 -4.80 26.96 10.24
CA PRO A 162 -3.46 27.19 10.78
C PRO A 162 -3.52 27.97 12.10
N GLU A 163 -4.41 28.96 12.23
CA GLU A 163 -4.54 29.73 13.47
C GLU A 163 -5.10 28.91 14.65
N LYS A 164 -5.99 27.93 14.41
CA LYS A 164 -6.51 27.05 15.48
C LYS A 164 -5.48 26.03 15.97
N VAL A 165 -4.52 25.62 15.12
CA VAL A 165 -3.54 24.57 15.43
C VAL A 165 -2.21 25.15 15.91
N PHE A 166 -1.72 26.17 15.21
CA PHE A 166 -0.42 26.78 15.48
C PHE A 166 -0.53 28.07 16.32
N GLY A 167 -1.76 28.50 16.63
CA GLY A 167 -2.02 29.79 17.27
C GLY A 167 -2.02 30.94 16.27
N PRO A 168 -2.38 32.16 16.70
CA PRO A 168 -2.25 33.34 15.85
C PRO A 168 -0.79 33.46 15.37
N PRO A 169 -0.54 33.94 14.14
CA PRO A 169 0.81 34.22 13.70
C PRO A 169 1.46 35.13 14.74
N THR A 170 2.59 34.68 15.29
CA THR A 170 3.45 35.56 16.08
C THR A 170 3.90 36.64 15.13
N ASP A 171 3.32 37.84 15.28
CA ASP A 171 3.88 39.04 14.70
C ASP A 171 5.33 39.13 15.18
N GLU A 172 6.25 39.05 14.21
CA GLU A 172 7.68 39.33 14.36
C GLU A 172 8.47 38.31 15.20
N GLU A 173 8.90 37.21 14.57
CA GLU A 173 10.28 36.80 14.83
C GLU A 173 11.19 37.90 14.24
N PRO A 174 12.01 38.60 15.03
CA PRO A 174 13.01 39.48 14.45
C PRO A 174 13.86 38.64 13.51
N GLU A 175 14.01 39.10 12.27
CA GLU A 175 14.96 38.54 11.30
C GLU A 175 16.24 38.20 12.05
N ALA A 176 16.61 36.92 12.06
CA ALA A 176 17.90 36.51 12.59
C ALA A 176 18.95 37.32 11.81
N GLU A 177 19.62 38.24 12.52
CA GLU A 177 20.71 39.00 11.92
C GLU A 177 21.67 38.00 11.26
N PRO A 178 22.12 38.24 10.02
CA PRO A 178 22.99 37.32 9.32
C PRO A 178 24.19 37.03 10.22
N GLU A 179 24.40 35.74 10.53
CA GLU A 179 25.50 35.28 11.37
C GLU A 179 26.78 35.98 10.90
N GLN A 180 27.32 36.84 11.77
CA GLN A 180 28.66 37.37 11.56
C GLN A 180 29.58 36.17 11.46
N LEU A 181 30.22 36.05 10.28
CA LEU A 181 31.26 35.07 10.01
C LEU A 181 32.21 35.03 11.21
N ARG A 182 32.11 33.98 12.02
CA ARG A 182 33.04 33.74 13.11
C ARG A 182 34.35 33.31 12.45
N ASP A 183 35.28 34.26 12.33
CA ASP A 183 36.70 33.98 12.11
C ASP A 183 37.23 33.28 13.38
N GLY A 184 37.08 31.96 13.41
CA GLY A 184 37.58 31.07 14.44
C GLY A 184 37.95 29.74 13.79
N PRO A 185 39.02 29.07 14.25
CA PRO A 185 39.57 27.92 13.54
C PRO A 185 38.54 26.78 13.46
N ASP A 186 38.41 26.24 12.25
CA ASP A 186 37.65 25.03 11.93
C ASP A 186 38.06 23.88 12.85
N LEU A 187 37.11 23.38 13.65
CA LEU A 187 37.29 22.23 14.54
C LEU A 187 36.50 21.01 14.07
N PHE A 188 36.36 20.84 12.75
CA PHE A 188 35.67 19.69 12.15
C PHE A 188 36.44 19.03 10.99
N ASP A 189 37.78 19.02 11.05
CA ASP A 189 38.62 18.36 10.04
C ASP A 189 39.64 17.35 10.63
N GLU A 190 39.41 16.81 11.82
CA GLU A 190 40.24 15.73 12.36
C GLU A 190 39.36 14.66 13.01
N ASP A 191 38.96 13.64 12.24
CA ASP A 191 38.84 12.23 12.70
C ASP A 191 38.31 11.31 11.59
N LEU A 192 38.96 11.30 10.42
CA LEU A 192 38.61 10.38 9.31
C LEU A 192 39.72 9.38 8.92
N ASP A 193 40.77 9.20 9.74
CA ASP A 193 41.88 8.28 9.42
C ASP A 193 42.18 7.19 10.47
N SER A 194 41.40 7.04 11.54
CA SER A 194 41.74 6.10 12.63
C SER A 194 41.45 4.60 12.37
N TRP A 195 40.93 4.17 11.21
CA TRP A 195 40.52 2.77 11.00
C TRP A 195 41.37 1.97 9.98
N ARG A 196 42.46 2.51 9.44
CA ARG A 196 43.28 1.81 8.43
C ARG A 196 44.58 1.15 8.93
N GLU A 197 44.88 1.15 10.23
CA GLU A 197 46.16 0.59 10.74
C GLU A 197 46.07 -0.73 11.55
N THR A 198 44.98 -1.49 11.47
CA THR A 198 44.93 -2.85 12.05
C THR A 198 44.72 -3.93 11.00
N ALA A 199 45.58 -4.01 9.99
CA ALA A 199 45.71 -5.20 9.14
C ALA A 199 47.01 -5.17 8.32
N ASN A 200 48.17 -5.14 8.97
CA ASN A 200 49.42 -5.63 8.36
C ASN A 200 50.48 -5.88 9.44
N GLY A 201 50.37 -7.04 10.09
CA GLY A 201 51.27 -7.47 11.16
C GLY A 201 51.54 -8.98 11.15
N SER A 202 51.53 -9.63 9.98
CA SER A 202 51.97 -11.02 9.87
C SER A 202 53.50 -11.06 9.79
N LYS A 203 54.17 -11.33 10.92
CA LYS A 203 55.53 -11.89 10.92
C LYS A 203 55.49 -13.36 11.31
N PRO A 204 56.31 -14.21 10.66
CA PRO A 204 56.29 -15.66 10.84
C PRO A 204 57.06 -16.04 12.10
N ILE A 205 56.71 -17.19 12.69
CA ILE A 205 57.47 -17.84 13.77
C ILE A 205 57.77 -19.28 13.32
N PRO A 206 58.99 -19.79 13.57
CA PRO A 206 59.53 -21.06 13.06
C PRO A 206 58.82 -22.33 13.53
#